data_AF-A0AAV3QG49-F1
#
_entry.id   AF-A0AAV3QG49-F1
#
_cell.length_a   1.000
_cell.length_b   1.000
_cell.length_c   1.000
_cell.angle_alpha   90.00
_cell.angle_beta   90.00
_cell.angle_gamma   90.00
#
_symmetry.space_group_name_H-M   'P 1'
#
loop_
_entity.id
_entity.type
_entity.pdbx_description
1 polymer ?
#
loop_
_entity_poly.entity_id
_entity_poly.type
_entity_poly.pdbx_seq_one_letter_code
_entity_poly.pdbx_strand_id
1 'polypeptide(L)'
;MGRMHSRGKGISASALPYKRTPPTWCEEGIDPVKSVKAHALAPEIPEDLYHLIKKAVAIRKHLERNRKYNDSKFRLILVESRIKQSSISN
;
A
#
# COMPACT_ATOMS: atom_id res chain seq x y z
N MET A 1 10.39 3.32 8.61
CA MET A 1 10.61 3.59 7.17
C MET A 1 10.40 5.08 6.90
N GLY A 2 11.45 5.79 6.48
CA GLY A 2 11.31 7.17 6.02
C GLY A 2 10.42 7.26 4.78
N ARG A 3 9.92 8.45 4.47
CA ARG A 3 9.06 8.65 3.31
C ARG A 3 9.87 8.67 2.01
N MET A 4 9.67 7.66 1.16
CA MET A 4 10.38 7.48 -0.13
C MET A 4 10.40 8.71 -1.05
N HIS A 5 9.33 9.52 -1.07
CA HIS A 5 9.25 10.72 -1.92
C HIS A 5 8.98 12.01 -1.15
N SER A 6 9.42 12.11 0.10
CA SER A 6 9.34 13.37 0.83
C SER A 6 10.47 13.53 1.83
N ARG A 7 10.84 14.77 2.14
CA ARG A 7 11.95 15.10 3.05
C ARG A 7 11.66 14.84 4.54
N GLY A 8 10.43 14.46 4.90
CA GLY A 8 10.02 14.24 6.29
C GLY A 8 10.57 12.95 6.91
N LYS A 9 10.96 13.01 8.19
CA LYS A 9 11.58 11.92 8.96
C LYS A 9 10.66 11.24 9.97
N GLY A 10 9.35 11.15 9.69
CA GLY A 10 8.37 10.56 10.60
C GLY A 10 8.67 9.07 10.91
N ILE A 11 8.51 8.67 12.17
CA ILE A 11 8.87 7.33 12.68
C ILE A 11 7.66 6.51 13.18
N SER A 12 6.43 7.01 13.00
CA SER A 12 5.23 6.32 13.45
C SER A 12 5.10 4.93 12.79
N ALA A 13 5.14 3.89 13.61
CA ALA A 13 4.96 2.50 13.24
C ALA A 13 4.26 1.75 14.38
N SER A 14 3.52 0.69 14.07
CA SER A 14 2.98 -0.21 15.09
C SER A 14 4.13 -0.94 15.79
N ALA A 15 4.14 -0.95 17.13
CA ALA A 15 5.04 -1.77 17.90
C ALA A 15 4.40 -3.15 18.08
N LEU A 16 4.99 -4.18 17.47
CA LEU A 16 4.52 -5.55 17.66
C LEU A 16 4.75 -5.98 19.12
N PRO A 17 3.85 -6.77 19.71
CA PRO A 17 4.06 -7.32 21.04
C PRO A 17 5.29 -8.23 21.03
N TYR A 18 6.00 -8.27 22.15
CA TYR A 18 7.18 -9.13 22.30
C TYR A 18 6.81 -10.61 22.15
N LYS A 19 5.66 -11.03 22.71
CA LYS A 19 5.13 -12.39 22.60
C LYS A 19 4.13 -12.47 21.44
N ARG A 20 4.30 -13.48 20.58
CA ARG A 20 3.44 -13.76 19.42
C ARG A 20 2.41 -14.87 19.67
N THR A 21 2.40 -15.45 20.87
CA THR A 21 1.41 -16.47 21.25
C THR A 21 0.03 -15.83 21.33
N PRO A 22 -1.00 -16.43 20.70
CA PRO A 22 -2.36 -15.92 20.82
C PRO A 22 -2.77 -15.95 22.29
N PRO A 23 -3.52 -14.93 22.76
CA PRO A 23 -4.01 -14.91 24.13
C PRO A 23 -5.03 -16.02 24.35
N THR A 24 -5.18 -16.50 25.58
CA THR A 24 -6.03 -17.66 25.92
C THR A 24 -7.53 -17.43 25.69
N TRP A 25 -7.98 -16.20 25.47
CA TRP A 25 -9.35 -15.89 25.07
C TRP A 25 -9.58 -15.95 23.54
N CYS A 26 -8.51 -16.06 22.75
CA CYS A 26 -8.57 -16.33 21.32
C CYS A 26 -8.58 -17.86 21.11
N GLU A 27 -9.78 -18.43 21.01
CA GLU A 27 -10.00 -19.86 20.70
C GLU A 27 -9.88 -20.18 19.19
N GLU A 28 -9.40 -19.24 18.36
CA GLU A 28 -9.32 -19.41 16.91
C GLU A 28 -7.98 -20.03 16.48
N GLY A 29 -8.02 -21.34 16.20
CA GLY A 29 -6.91 -22.12 15.62
C GLY A 29 -6.65 -21.87 14.14
N ILE A 30 -6.97 -20.69 13.61
CA ILE A 30 -6.78 -20.37 12.20
C ILE A 30 -5.76 -19.24 12.12
N ASP A 31 -4.52 -19.58 11.75
CA ASP A 31 -3.53 -18.59 11.37
C ASP A 31 -4.12 -17.68 10.27
N PRO A 32 -4.38 -16.39 10.51
CA PRO A 32 -5.07 -15.53 9.54
C PRO A 32 -4.31 -15.42 8.22
N VAL A 33 -2.98 -15.55 8.28
CA VAL A 33 -2.09 -15.56 7.11
C VAL A 33 -2.26 -16.82 6.25
N LYS A 34 -2.58 -17.96 6.86
CA LYS A 34 -2.85 -19.21 6.12
C LYS A 34 -4.25 -19.22 5.52
N SER A 35 -5.24 -18.66 6.23
CA SER A 35 -6.63 -18.55 5.75
C SER A 35 -6.73 -17.83 4.39
N VAL A 36 -6.08 -16.67 4.24
CA VAL A 36 -6.14 -15.88 2.99
C VAL A 36 -5.48 -16.58 1.80
N LYS A 37 -4.48 -17.44 2.04
CA LYS A 37 -3.85 -18.26 0.98
C LYS A 37 -4.63 -19.53 0.66
N ALA A 38 -5.32 -20.10 1.65
CA ALA A 38 -6.05 -21.36 1.53
C ALA A 38 -7.41 -21.18 0.85
N HIS A 39 -8.05 -20.04 1.07
CA HIS A 39 -9.22 -19.64 0.30
C HIS A 39 -8.72 -18.94 -0.98
N ALA A 40 -9.19 -19.35 -2.16
CA ALA A 40 -8.84 -18.77 -3.48
C ALA A 40 -9.33 -17.32 -3.66
N LEU A 41 -9.31 -16.52 -2.60
CA LEU A 41 -9.77 -15.15 -2.46
C LEU A 41 -8.61 -14.15 -2.53
N ALA A 42 -7.37 -14.63 -2.66
CA ALA A 42 -6.21 -13.76 -2.86
C ALA A 42 -6.38 -13.01 -4.19
N PRO A 43 -6.39 -11.67 -4.18
CA PRO A 43 -6.54 -10.89 -5.41
C PRO A 43 -5.35 -11.13 -6.34
N GLU A 44 -5.62 -11.25 -7.65
CA GLU A 44 -4.61 -11.40 -8.72
C GLU A 44 -3.55 -10.29 -8.71
N ILE A 45 -3.90 -9.12 -8.16
CA ILE A 45 -3.00 -7.98 -8.02
C ILE A 45 -2.72 -7.76 -6.53
N PRO A 46 -1.43 -7.66 -6.12
CA PRO A 46 -1.07 -7.31 -4.74
C PRO A 46 -1.76 -6.03 -4.28
N GLU A 47 -2.27 -6.05 -3.05
CA GLU A 47 -3.11 -4.98 -2.50
C GLU A 47 -2.41 -3.60 -2.52
N ASP A 48 -1.11 -3.56 -2.26
CA ASP A 48 -0.30 -2.35 -2.35
C ASP A 48 -0.29 -1.73 -3.76
N LEU A 49 -0.16 -2.58 -4.78
CA LEU A 49 -0.14 -2.15 -6.18
C LEU A 49 -1.52 -1.64 -6.62
N TYR A 50 -2.59 -2.34 -6.22
CA TYR A 50 -3.97 -1.92 -6.46
C TYR A 50 -4.23 -0.51 -5.92
N HIS A 51 -3.84 -0.23 -4.68
CA HIS A 51 -4.05 1.08 -4.06
C HIS A 51 -3.25 2.21 -4.72
N LEU A 52 -2.04 1.92 -5.23
CA LEU A 52 -1.25 2.89 -5.99
C LEU A 52 -1.88 3.21 -7.35
N ILE A 53 -2.35 2.18 -8.08
CA ILE A 53 -3.03 2.35 -9.37
C ILE A 53 -4.32 3.16 -9.18
N LYS A 54 -5.12 2.83 -8.16
CA LYS A 54 -6.36 3.56 -7.82
C LYS A 54 -6.09 5.06 -7.60
N LYS A 55 -5.01 5.40 -6.89
CA LYS A 55 -4.57 6.80 -6.69
C LYS A 55 -4.13 7.46 -8.00
N ALA A 56 -3.33 6.76 -8.83
CA ALA A 56 -2.87 7.30 -10.11
C ALA A 56 -4.04 7.63 -11.06
N VAL A 57 -5.04 6.74 -11.15
CA VAL A 57 -6.25 6.94 -11.96
C VAL A 57 -7.04 8.17 -11.47
N ALA A 58 -7.20 8.32 -10.15
CA ALA A 58 -7.87 9.49 -9.59
C ALA A 58 -7.17 10.81 -9.93
N ILE A 59 -5.82 10.84 -9.86
CA ILE A 59 -5.02 12.02 -10.21
C ILE A 59 -5.12 12.33 -11.72
N ARG A 60 -5.07 11.31 -12.58
CA ARG A 60 -5.24 11.48 -14.04
C ARG A 60 -6.60 12.09 -14.36
N LYS A 61 -7.69 11.56 -13.79
CA LYS A 61 -9.05 12.11 -13.95
C LYS A 61 -9.17 13.56 -13.43
N HIS A 62 -8.46 13.89 -12.35
CA HIS A 62 -8.43 15.27 -11.84
C HIS A 62 -7.72 16.22 -12.82
N LEU A 63 -6.62 15.78 -13.43
CA LEU A 63 -5.82 16.56 -14.38
C LEU A 63 -6.50 16.79 -15.73
N GLU A 64 -7.40 15.90 -16.16
CA GLU A 64 -8.21 16.07 -17.38
C GLU A 64 -8.97 17.39 -17.38
N ARG A 65 -9.52 17.78 -16.22
CA ARG A 65 -10.25 19.04 -16.03
C ARG A 65 -9.34 20.19 -15.58
N ASN A 66 -8.24 19.89 -14.87
CA ASN A 66 -7.35 20.88 -14.25
C ASN A 66 -5.93 20.84 -14.82
N ARG A 67 -5.79 21.08 -16.14
CA ARG A 67 -4.53 20.88 -16.89
C ARG A 67 -3.37 21.80 -16.48
N LYS A 68 -3.65 22.92 -15.81
CA LYS A 68 -2.65 23.92 -15.38
C LYS A 68 -1.95 23.57 -14.05
N TYR A 69 -2.48 22.63 -13.26
CA TYR A 69 -1.99 22.42 -11.90
C TYR A 69 -0.72 21.54 -11.88
N ASN A 70 0.44 22.18 -11.78
CA ASN A 70 1.76 21.52 -11.89
C ASN A 70 2.09 20.60 -10.70
N ASP A 71 1.61 20.91 -9.48
CA ASP A 71 1.83 20.05 -8.31
C ASP A 71 1.17 18.67 -8.45
N SER A 72 -0.01 18.61 -9.07
CA SER A 72 -0.70 17.33 -9.33
C SER A 72 0.03 16.49 -10.37
N LYS A 73 0.67 17.11 -11.38
CA LYS A 73 1.53 16.39 -12.34
C LYS A 73 2.77 15.82 -11.65
N PHE A 74 3.40 16.60 -10.77
CA PHE A 74 4.55 16.14 -9.99
C PHE A 74 4.16 14.95 -9.08
N ARG A 75 3.03 15.04 -8.39
CA ARG A 75 2.52 13.93 -7.57
C ARG A 75 2.18 12.69 -8.39
N LEU A 76 1.66 12.85 -9.61
CA LEU A 76 1.40 11.74 -10.52
C LEU A 76 2.71 11.00 -10.86
N ILE A 77 3.76 11.73 -11.24
CA ILE A 77 5.08 11.17 -11.55
C ILE A 77 5.61 10.35 -10.36
N LEU A 78 5.52 10.89 -9.15
CA LEU A 78 5.96 10.18 -7.94
C LEU A 78 5.16 8.89 -7.68
N VAL A 79 3.86 8.86 -7.97
CA VAL A 79 3.04 7.64 -7.81
C VAL A 79 3.40 6.62 -8.87
N GLU A 80 3.58 7.05 -10.13
CA GLU A 80 3.98 6.18 -11.24
C GLU A 80 5.37 5.55 -11.02
N SER A 81 6.33 6.31 -10.47
CA SER A 81 7.63 5.76 -10.09
C SER A 81 7.54 4.70 -8.99
N ARG A 82 6.63 4.85 -8.00
CA ARG A 82 6.39 3.81 -6.98
C ARG A 82 5.79 2.54 -7.58
N ILE A 83 4.83 2.69 -8.48
CA ILE A 83 4.22 1.56 -9.19
C ILE A 83 5.31 0.78 -9.93
N LYS A 84 6.19 1.49 -10.65
CA LYS A 84 7.30 0.86 -11.38
C LYS A 84 8.25 0.10 -10.45
N GLN A 85 8.62 0.69 -9.31
CA GLN A 85 9.51 0.04 -8.34
C GLN A 85 8.84 -1.18 -7.67
N SER A 86 7.61 -1.04 -7.20
CA SER A 86 6.85 -2.13 -6.57
C SER A 86 6.57 -3.29 -7.54
N SER A 87 6.41 -2.99 -8.83
CA SER A 87 6.24 -4.01 -9.88
C SER A 87 7.52 -4.80 -10.17
N ILE A 88 8.71 -4.25 -9.91
CA ILE A 88 10.00 -4.95 -10.11
C ILE A 88 10.34 -5.83 -8.89
N SER A 89 9.80 -5.49 -7.72
CA SER A 89 10.10 -6.14 -6.45
C SER A 89 9.20 -7.32 -6.09
N ASN A 90 8.11 -7.56 -6.83
CA ASN A 90 7.26 -8.75 -6.71
C ASN A 90 7.66 -9.75 -7.80
#